data_AF-A0A1K1T6C4-F1
#
_entry.id   AF-A0A1K1T6C4-F1
#
_cell.length_a   1.000
_cell.length_b   1.000
_cell.length_c   1.000
_cell.angle_alpha   90.00
_cell.angle_beta   90.00
_cell.angle_gamma   90.00
#
_symmetry.space_group_name_H-M   'P 1'
#
loop_
_entity.id
_entity.type
_entity.pdbx_description
1 polymer ?
#
loop_
_entity_poly.entity_id
_entity_poly.type
_entity_poly.pdbx_seq_one_letter_code
_entity_poly.pdbx_strand_id
1 'polypeptide(L)'
;MNLPADLDALSPDELRTLAAQLMAQVGENERELHHRQTRIDQLTHEIAALRHLHIGKRSEQLNVEQMSLLNEAIDADLAALEIELEQLQSNTAPDKQHQKPKRTPLPPQLPRTDIRHEPDVDGGPNPRFLGGVR
;
A
#
# COMPACT_ATOMS: atom_id res chain seq x y z
N MET A 1 -10.19 -27.94 17.61
CA MET A 1 -9.51 -28.88 18.52
C MET A 1 -10.30 -28.95 19.81
N ASN A 2 -10.79 -30.13 20.19
CA ASN A 2 -11.43 -30.36 21.47
C ASN A 2 -10.29 -30.66 22.46
N LEU A 3 -9.90 -29.70 23.30
CA LEU A 3 -8.91 -29.98 24.34
C LEU A 3 -9.53 -31.00 25.32
N PRO A 4 -8.79 -32.02 25.77
CA PRO A 4 -9.25 -32.80 26.91
C PRO A 4 -9.48 -31.84 28.08
N ALA A 5 -10.67 -31.91 28.67
CA ALA A 5 -11.18 -30.92 29.62
C ALA A 5 -10.38 -30.86 30.94
N ASP A 6 -9.37 -31.72 31.12
CA ASP A 6 -8.53 -31.73 32.30
C ASP A 6 -7.11 -32.23 31.96
N LEU A 7 -6.14 -31.31 31.97
CA LEU A 7 -4.72 -31.60 31.68
C LEU A 7 -4.03 -32.33 32.85
N ASP A 8 -4.54 -32.15 34.07
CA ASP A 8 -3.97 -32.69 35.31
C ASP A 8 -4.25 -34.19 35.47
N ALA A 9 -5.21 -34.73 34.71
CA ALA A 9 -5.59 -36.14 34.71
C ALA A 9 -4.79 -36.99 33.72
N LEU A 10 -3.97 -36.39 32.85
CA LEU A 10 -3.21 -37.11 31.83
C LEU A 10 -1.93 -37.73 32.39
N SER A 11 -1.60 -38.92 31.89
CA SER A 11 -0.30 -39.55 32.17
C SER A 11 0.87 -38.80 31.51
N PRO A 12 2.11 -38.95 32.02
CA PRO A 12 3.28 -38.30 31.43
C PRO A 12 3.51 -38.63 29.94
N ASP A 13 3.14 -39.83 29.49
CA ASP A 13 3.30 -40.23 28.08
C ASP A 13 2.20 -39.65 27.18
N GLU A 14 0.97 -39.50 27.70
CA GLU A 14 -0.10 -38.78 27.00
C GLU A 14 0.24 -37.29 26.84
N LEU A 15 0.83 -36.67 27.88
CA LEU A 15 1.32 -35.30 27.81
C LEU A 15 2.43 -35.12 26.77
N ARG A 16 3.38 -36.05 26.68
CA ARG A 16 4.44 -36.02 25.64
C ARG A 16 3.86 -36.15 24.24
N THR A 17 2.87 -37.02 24.07
CA THR A 17 2.19 -37.24 22.79
C THR A 17 1.41 -35.99 22.38
N LEU A 18 0.66 -35.39 23.30
CA LEU A 18 -0.07 -34.15 23.07
C LEU A 18 0.89 -32.99 22.75
N ALA A 19 2.00 -32.86 23.49
CA ALA A 19 3.01 -31.84 23.22
C ALA A 19 3.61 -32.00 21.83
N ALA A 20 3.94 -33.22 21.41
CA ALA A 20 4.45 -33.48 20.06
C ALA A 20 3.43 -33.12 18.96
N GLN A 21 2.15 -33.44 19.18
CA GLN A 21 1.07 -33.05 18.26
C GLN A 21 0.90 -31.53 18.17
N LEU A 22 0.91 -30.84 19.30
CA LEU A 22 0.82 -29.38 19.34
C LEU A 22 2.04 -28.73 18.68
N MET A 23 3.25 -29.23 18.89
CA MET A 23 4.46 -28.73 18.23
C MET A 23 4.39 -28.92 16.71
N ALA A 24 3.92 -30.08 16.24
CA ALA A 24 3.71 -30.30 14.82
C ALA A 24 2.67 -29.33 14.23
N GLN A 25 1.54 -29.14 14.92
CA GLN A 25 0.48 -28.23 14.50
C GLN A 25 0.93 -26.77 14.49
N VAL A 26 1.70 -26.34 15.50
CA VAL A 26 2.29 -24.99 15.54
C VAL A 26 3.22 -24.81 14.34
N GLY A 27 4.06 -25.80 14.03
CA GLY A 27 4.94 -25.74 12.85
C GLY A 27 4.18 -25.67 11.53
N GLU A 28 3.06 -26.37 11.38
CA GLU A 28 2.18 -26.27 10.21
C GLU A 28 1.53 -24.88 10.10
N ASN A 29 0.99 -24.38 11.22
CA ASN A 29 0.38 -23.05 11.27
C ASN A 29 1.39 -21.95 10.96
N GLU A 30 2.63 -22.04 11.46
CA GLU A 30 3.70 -21.07 11.18
C GLU A 30 4.04 -21.02 9.69
N ARG A 31 4.13 -22.19 9.03
CA ARG A 31 4.36 -22.27 7.58
C ARG A 31 3.20 -21.66 6.79
N GLU A 32 1.97 -21.95 7.20
CA GLU A 32 0.79 -21.39 6.55
C GLU A 32 0.71 -19.87 6.73
N LEU A 33 0.99 -19.38 7.94
CA LEU A 33 1.07 -17.94 8.23
C LEU A 33 2.13 -17.25 7.38
N HIS A 34 3.33 -17.84 7.28
CA HIS A 34 4.41 -17.29 6.46
C HIS A 34 4.02 -17.25 4.97
N HIS A 35 3.41 -18.33 4.46
CA HIS A 35 2.93 -18.38 3.07
C HIS A 35 1.87 -17.30 2.80
N ARG A 36 0.86 -17.17 3.69
CA ARG A 36 -0.17 -16.14 3.58
C ARG A 36 0.42 -14.73 3.63
N GLN A 37 1.35 -14.47 4.56
CA GLN A 37 2.01 -13.17 4.67
C GLN A 37 2.78 -12.84 3.38
N THR A 38 3.53 -13.80 2.83
CA THR A 38 4.24 -13.62 1.56
C THR A 38 3.28 -13.28 0.42
N ARG A 39 2.12 -13.94 0.36
CA ARG A 39 1.09 -13.65 -0.66
C ARG A 39 0.48 -12.26 -0.48
N ILE A 40 0.22 -11.85 0.76
CA ILE A 40 -0.27 -10.49 1.08
C ILE A 40 0.74 -9.44 0.62
N ASP A 41 2.03 -9.64 0.92
CA ASP A 41 3.10 -8.71 0.54
C ASP A 41 3.22 -8.61 -0.99
N GLN A 42 3.11 -9.74 -1.69
CA GLN A 42 3.10 -9.79 -3.16
C GLN A 42 1.94 -8.99 -3.74
N LEU A 43 0.70 -9.29 -3.34
CA LEU A 43 -0.50 -8.61 -3.86
C LEU A 43 -0.46 -7.11 -3.56
N THR A 44 0.01 -6.73 -2.38
CA THR A 44 0.18 -5.32 -1.99
C THR A 44 1.17 -4.60 -2.91
N HIS A 45 2.29 -5.26 -3.24
CA HIS A 45 3.27 -4.70 -4.17
C HIS A 45 2.71 -4.57 -5.58
N GLU A 46 2.00 -5.57 -6.09
CA GLU A 46 1.38 -5.56 -7.41
C GLU A 46 0.36 -4.42 -7.55
N ILE A 47 -0.52 -4.24 -6.56
CA ILE A 47 -1.48 -3.12 -6.51
C ILE A 47 -0.74 -1.77 -6.54
N ALA A 48 0.32 -1.62 -5.74
CA ALA A 48 1.10 -0.38 -5.70
C ALA A 48 1.77 -0.07 -7.06
N ALA A 49 2.31 -1.09 -7.73
CA ALA A 49 2.92 -0.95 -9.04
C ALA A 49 1.90 -0.54 -10.12
N LEU A 50 0.72 -1.17 -10.15
CA LEU A 50 -0.36 -0.82 -11.09
C LEU A 50 -0.84 0.62 -10.87
N ARG A 51 -1.03 1.04 -9.61
CA ARG A 51 -1.40 2.42 -9.28
C ARG A 51 -0.35 3.43 -9.73
N HIS A 52 0.93 3.15 -9.51
CA HIS A 52 2.01 4.02 -9.97
C HIS A 52 2.04 4.13 -11.50
N LEU A 53 1.92 3.01 -12.21
CA LEU A 53 1.88 2.98 -13.67
C LEU A 53 0.70 3.77 -14.24
N HIS A 54 -0.48 3.63 -13.62
CA HIS A 54 -1.68 4.36 -14.01
C HIS A 54 -1.48 5.89 -13.93
N ILE A 55 -0.83 6.38 -12.87
CA ILE A 55 -0.54 7.81 -12.72
C ILE A 55 0.56 8.24 -13.70
N GLY A 56 1.61 7.43 -13.89
CA GLY A 56 2.69 7.72 -14.83
C GLY A 56 2.21 7.84 -16.27
N LYS A 57 1.35 6.94 -16.75
CA LYS A 57 0.83 6.96 -18.12
C LYS A 57 -0.11 8.12 -18.44
N ARG A 58 -0.78 8.70 -17.43
CA ARG A 58 -1.50 9.98 -17.60
C ARG A 58 -0.59 11.14 -18.03
N SER A 59 0.72 11.01 -17.86
CA SER A 59 1.69 12.01 -18.31
C SER A 59 2.13 11.84 -19.78
N GLU A 60 1.75 10.73 -20.45
CA GLU A 60 2.08 10.44 -21.85
C GLU A 60 0.88 10.70 -22.78
N GLN A 61 1.15 11.16 -24.01
CA GLN A 61 0.12 11.52 -25.00
C GLN A 61 -0.48 10.27 -25.68
N LEU A 62 -1.36 9.55 -25.00
CA LEU A 62 -2.20 8.51 -25.61
C LEU A 62 -3.51 9.12 -26.15
N ASN A 63 -4.05 8.54 -27.23
CA ASN A 63 -5.39 8.88 -27.72
C ASN A 63 -6.45 8.53 -26.66
N VAL A 64 -7.52 9.32 -26.57
CA VAL A 64 -8.57 9.24 -25.54
C VAL A 64 -9.20 7.85 -25.47
N GLU A 65 -9.54 7.24 -26.61
CA GLU A 65 -10.17 5.91 -26.64
C GLU A 65 -9.23 4.81 -26.12
N GLN A 66 -7.95 4.86 -26.51
CA GLN A 66 -6.94 3.90 -26.04
C GLN A 66 -6.69 4.03 -24.54
N MET A 67 -6.66 5.28 -24.04
CA MET A 67 -6.55 5.55 -22.61
C MET A 67 -7.77 5.02 -21.85
N SER A 68 -8.98 5.18 -22.40
CA SER A 68 -10.21 4.66 -21.79
C SER A 68 -10.18 3.15 -21.63
N LEU A 69 -9.86 2.42 -22.71
CA LEU A 69 -9.76 0.96 -22.69
C LEU A 69 -8.68 0.46 -21.72
N LEU A 70 -7.54 1.15 -21.66
CA LEU A 70 -6.47 0.82 -20.73
C LEU A 70 -6.88 1.04 -19.27
N ASN A 71 -7.59 2.13 -18.99
CA ASN A 71 -8.06 2.42 -17.63
C ASN A 71 -9.05 1.35 -17.15
N GLU A 72 -10.01 0.97 -18.00
CA GLU A 72 -10.98 -0.09 -17.67
C GLU A 72 -10.27 -1.42 -17.37
N ALA A 73 -9.26 -1.79 -18.17
CA ALA A 73 -8.47 -3.00 -17.93
C ALA A 73 -7.69 -2.94 -16.60
N ILE A 74 -7.03 -1.81 -16.32
CA ILE A 74 -6.28 -1.62 -15.06
C ILE A 74 -7.23 -1.65 -13.86
N ASP A 75 -8.39 -0.99 -13.96
CA ASP A 75 -9.37 -0.93 -12.87
C ASP A 75 -9.95 -2.33 -12.58
N ALA A 76 -10.19 -3.13 -13.62
CA ALA A 76 -10.63 -4.52 -13.47
C ALA A 76 -9.57 -5.39 -12.76
N ASP A 77 -8.31 -5.31 -13.20
CA ASP A 77 -7.20 -6.05 -12.59
C ASP A 77 -6.97 -5.63 -11.13
N LEU A 78 -7.03 -4.32 -10.86
CA LEU A 78 -6.86 -3.76 -9.52
C LEU A 78 -7.97 -4.24 -8.58
N ALA A 79 -9.21 -4.22 -9.03
CA ALA A 79 -10.34 -4.75 -8.25
C ALA A 79 -10.18 -6.25 -7.96
N ALA A 80 -9.71 -7.04 -8.93
CA ALA A 80 -9.48 -8.47 -8.71
C ALA A 80 -8.42 -8.74 -7.64
N LEU A 81 -7.29 -8.03 -7.69
CA LEU A 81 -6.22 -8.16 -6.69
C LEU A 81 -6.65 -7.67 -5.31
N GLU A 82 -7.42 -6.58 -5.23
CA GLU A 82 -7.96 -6.05 -3.96
C GLU A 82 -8.92 -7.04 -3.31
N ILE A 83 -9.78 -7.70 -4.08
CA ILE A 83 -10.67 -8.76 -3.58
C ILE A 83 -9.86 -9.94 -3.02
N GLU A 84 -8.83 -10.39 -3.73
CA GLU A 84 -7.97 -11.49 -3.25
C GLU A 84 -7.25 -11.10 -1.94
N LEU A 85 -6.76 -9.86 -1.86
CA LEU A 85 -6.11 -9.33 -0.66
C LEU A 85 -7.07 -9.29 0.54
N GLU A 86 -8.30 -8.81 0.34
CA GLU A 86 -9.35 -8.75 1.38
C GLU A 86 -9.71 -10.15 1.91
N GLN A 87 -9.79 -11.15 1.03
CA GLN A 87 -10.05 -12.55 1.42
C GLN A 87 -8.93 -13.14 2.28
N LEU A 88 -7.67 -12.82 1.99
CA LEU A 88 -6.54 -13.28 2.79
C LEU A 88 -6.43 -12.55 4.15
N GLN A 89 -6.78 -11.26 4.19
CA GLN A 89 -6.73 -10.45 5.40
C GLN A 89 -7.89 -10.74 6.36
N SER A 90 -9.10 -10.99 5.85
CA SER A 90 -10.28 -11.33 6.67
C SER A 90 -10.09 -12.60 7.50
N ASN A 91 -9.27 -13.54 7.04
CA ASN A 91 -8.90 -14.76 7.78
C ASN A 91 -7.83 -14.55 8.88
N THR A 92 -7.27 -13.35 9.04
CA THR A 92 -6.11 -13.09 9.94
C THR A 92 -6.44 -12.19 11.16
N ALA A 93 -7.70 -11.77 11.34
CA ALA A 93 -8.25 -11.02 12.49
C ALA A 93 -7.83 -9.52 12.61
N PRO A 94 -8.42 -8.77 13.58
CA PRO A 94 -9.25 -7.59 13.33
C PRO A 94 -8.47 -6.30 13.02
N ASP A 95 -9.15 -5.49 12.20
CA ASP A 95 -8.90 -4.12 11.78
C ASP A 95 -7.86 -3.34 12.60
N LYS A 96 -6.64 -3.24 12.06
CA LYS A 96 -5.67 -2.25 12.51
C LYS A 96 -6.20 -0.88 12.10
N GLN A 97 -6.82 -0.16 13.04
CA GLN A 97 -7.25 1.23 12.86
C GLN A 97 -6.12 2.04 12.23
N HIS A 98 -6.25 2.32 10.93
CA HIS A 98 -5.27 3.09 10.17
C HIS A 98 -5.19 4.50 10.78
N GLN A 99 -4.12 4.78 11.52
CA GLN A 99 -3.84 6.12 11.99
C GLN A 99 -3.57 7.00 10.77
N LYS A 100 -4.53 7.87 10.42
CA LYS A 100 -4.32 8.90 9.40
C LYS A 100 -3.15 9.78 9.85
N PRO A 101 -2.08 9.91 9.05
CA PRO A 101 -1.00 10.85 9.37
C PRO A 101 -1.58 12.26 9.39
N LYS A 102 -1.68 12.84 10.59
CA LYS A 102 -2.12 14.22 10.77
C LYS A 102 -0.96 15.13 10.36
N ARG A 103 -1.15 15.90 9.29
CA ARG A 103 -0.20 16.94 8.90
C ARG A 103 -0.30 18.07 9.91
N THR A 104 0.77 18.33 10.63
CA THR A 104 0.91 19.54 11.44
C THR A 104 0.80 20.76 10.52
N PRO A 105 0.02 21.81 10.86
CA PRO A 105 0.00 23.03 10.06
C PRO A 105 1.40 23.60 9.94
N LEU A 106 1.74 24.06 8.73
CA LEU A 106 3.05 24.64 8.44
C LEU A 106 3.25 25.88 9.34
N PRO A 107 4.34 25.97 10.14
CA PRO A 107 4.57 27.11 11.01
C PRO A 107 4.61 28.43 10.20
N PRO A 108 3.96 29.50 10.67
CA PRO A 108 3.89 30.77 9.94
C PRO A 108 5.24 31.51 9.83
N GLN A 109 6.25 31.08 10.58
CA GLN A 109 7.54 31.77 10.74
C GLN A 109 8.65 31.17 9.87
N LEU A 110 8.31 30.36 8.86
CA LEU A 110 9.33 29.84 7.95
C LEU A 110 9.91 30.98 7.11
N PRO A 111 11.24 31.20 7.13
CA PRO A 111 11.86 32.22 6.31
C PRO A 111 11.64 31.86 4.83
N ARG A 112 10.95 32.73 4.09
CA ARG A 112 10.87 32.61 2.63
C ARG A 112 12.20 33.06 2.04
N THR A 113 12.79 32.21 1.22
CA THR A 113 13.92 32.60 0.38
C THR A 113 13.34 32.93 -1.00
N ASP A 114 13.29 34.21 -1.36
CA ASP A 114 12.89 34.62 -2.70
C ASP A 114 14.04 34.37 -3.67
N ILE A 115 13.92 33.33 -4.50
CA ILE A 115 14.86 33.04 -5.58
C ILE A 115 14.31 33.69 -6.85
N ARG A 116 14.84 34.87 -7.20
CA ARG A 116 14.56 35.50 -8.49
C ARG A 116 15.48 34.90 -9.54
N HIS A 117 14.92 34.11 -10.45
CA HIS A 117 15.58 33.74 -11.69
C HIS A 117 15.34 34.87 -12.69
N GLU A 118 16.36 35.70 -12.94
CA GLU A 118 16.33 36.56 -14.13
C GLU A 118 16.58 35.66 -15.35
N PRO A 119 15.76 35.76 -16.41
CA PRO A 119 16.10 35.13 -17.67
C PRO A 119 17.41 35.75 -18.15
N ASP A 120 18.38 34.90 -18.48
CA ASP A 120 19.63 35.31 -19.10
C ASP A 120 19.28 36.12 -20.35
N VAL A 121 19.49 37.43 -20.27
CA VAL A 121 19.19 38.37 -21.35
C VAL A 121 20.31 38.30 -22.38
N ASP A 122 20.36 37.20 -23.10
CA ASP A 122 21.01 37.12 -24.40
C ASP A 122 19.97 36.78 -25.47
N GLY A 123 19.40 37.85 -26.05
CA GLY A 123 18.81 37.80 -27.39
C GLY A 123 17.34 38.22 -27.52
N GLY A 124 17.09 39.53 -27.58
CA GLY A 124 15.93 40.09 -28.31
C GLY A 124 15.16 41.20 -27.58
N PRO A 125 14.72 42.28 -28.28
CA PRO A 125 14.09 43.42 -27.63
C PRO A 125 12.65 43.07 -27.19
N ASN A 126 12.39 43.19 -25.89
CA ASN A 126 11.06 42.98 -25.30
C ASN A 126 10.14 44.18 -25.58
N PRO A 127 8.94 44.00 -26.17
CA PRO A 127 8.00 45.09 -26.39
C PRO A 127 7.37 45.55 -25.07
N ARG A 128 7.57 46.85 -24.82
CA ARG A 128 6.88 47.74 -23.87
C ARG A 128 5.52 47.20 -23.36
N PHE A 129 5.46 46.86 -22.07
CA PHE A 129 4.24 46.98 -21.29
C PHE A 129 4.38 48.14 -20.30
N LEU A 130 3.93 49.32 -20.74
CA LEU A 130 3.56 50.43 -19.87
C LEU A 130 2.25 50.07 -19.18
N GLY A 131 2.25 50.05 -17.85
CA GLY A 131 1.04 49.87 -17.05
C GLY A 131 1.33 50.19 -15.59
N GLY A 132 1.39 51.49 -15.29
CA GLY A 132 1.55 52.01 -13.94
C GLY A 132 0.27 51.94 -13.10
N VAL A 133 0.48 51.71 -11.80
CA VAL A 133 -0.18 52.30 -10.62
C VAL A 133 -1.73 52.26 -10.57
N ARG A 134 -2.27 51.42 -9.69
CA ARG A 134 -2.76 51.78 -8.34
C ARG A 134 -2.74 50.57 -7.43
#